data_AF-A0A847ZU54-F1
#
_entry.id   AF-A0A847ZU54-F1
#
_cell.length_a   1.000
_cell.length_b   1.000
_cell.length_c   1.000
_cell.angle_alpha   90.00
_cell.angle_beta   90.00
_cell.angle_gamma   90.00
#
_symmetry.space_group_name_H-M   'P 1'
#
loop_
_entity.id
_entity.type
_entity.pdbx_description
1 polymer ?
#
loop_
_entity_poly.entity_id
_entity_poly.type
_entity_poly.pdbx_seq_one_letter_code
_entity_poly.pdbx_strand_id
1 'polypeptide(L)'
;MATAKKPEKAKAKSRPQFGDWDVPVVTGLIVLADGTVIEGQGFGAEGDVVGEVCFNTAMTGYQEVLTDPSYAGQIVTFTFPHIGNVGTNDDDIETTNL
;
A
#
# COMPACT_ATOMS: atom_id res chain seq x y z
N MET A 1 2.97 -62.33 -12.62
CA MET A 1 3.26 -61.02 -12.00
C MET A 1 3.49 -60.01 -13.12
N ALA A 2 2.45 -59.27 -13.51
CA ALA A 2 2.57 -58.16 -14.45
C ALA A 2 2.43 -56.87 -13.63
N THR A 3 3.53 -56.14 -13.47
CA THR A 3 3.54 -54.83 -12.80
C THR A 3 2.93 -53.79 -13.72
N ALA A 4 1.74 -53.30 -13.39
CA ALA A 4 1.10 -52.19 -14.07
C ALA A 4 1.94 -50.91 -13.88
N LYS A 5 2.36 -50.30 -14.98
CA LYS A 5 3.10 -49.04 -15.03
C LYS A 5 2.13 -47.91 -14.60
N LYS A 6 2.46 -47.17 -13.54
CA LYS A 6 1.70 -45.98 -13.10
C LYS A 6 1.59 -44.98 -14.26
N PRO A 7 0.44 -44.29 -14.45
CA PRO A 7 0.33 -43.27 -15.48
C PRO A 7 1.25 -42.10 -15.15
N GLU A 8 2.07 -41.72 -16.13
CA GLU A 8 2.95 -40.55 -16.07
C GLU A 8 2.07 -39.31 -16.00
N LYS A 9 2.22 -38.52 -14.93
CA LYS A 9 1.49 -37.27 -14.78
C LYS A 9 1.87 -36.35 -15.94
N ALA A 10 0.90 -36.01 -16.78
CA ALA A 10 1.06 -35.03 -17.84
C ALA A 10 1.62 -33.74 -17.22
N LYS A 11 2.83 -33.36 -17.61
CA LYS A 11 3.46 -32.10 -17.18
C LYS A 11 2.53 -30.97 -17.59
N ALA A 12 1.97 -30.29 -16.59
CA ALA A 12 1.25 -29.05 -16.81
C ALA A 12 2.18 -28.13 -17.61
N LYS A 13 1.74 -27.72 -18.81
CA LYS A 13 2.52 -26.83 -19.69
C LYS A 13 2.89 -25.61 -18.86
N SER A 14 4.19 -25.43 -18.60
CA SER A 14 4.70 -24.30 -17.85
C SER A 14 4.17 -23.02 -18.51
N ARG A 15 3.50 -22.19 -17.73
CA ARG A 15 3.09 -20.85 -18.17
C ARG A 15 4.30 -20.15 -18.81
N PRO A 16 4.10 -19.38 -19.88
CA PRO A 16 5.20 -18.61 -20.47
C PRO A 16 5.81 -17.72 -19.39
N GLN A 17 7.12 -17.86 -19.17
CA GLN A 17 7.91 -17.01 -18.30
C GLN A 17 8.09 -15.66 -19.01
N PHE A 18 7.37 -14.65 -18.55
CA PHE A 18 7.67 -13.27 -18.85
C PHE A 18 8.88 -12.86 -18.00
N GLY A 19 9.85 -12.15 -18.59
CA GLY A 19 11.08 -11.74 -17.91
C GLY A 19 10.82 -10.88 -16.67
N ASP A 20 11.78 -10.89 -15.74
CA ASP A 20 11.73 -10.37 -14.36
C ASP A 20 11.57 -8.84 -14.21
N TRP A 21 10.72 -8.21 -15.03
CA TRP A 21 10.26 -6.84 -14.82
C TRP A 21 9.21 -6.87 -13.70
N ASP A 22 9.74 -6.87 -12.48
CA ASP A 22 9.15 -6.84 -11.14
C ASP A 22 7.62 -6.84 -11.06
N VAL A 23 7.08 -7.98 -10.63
CA VAL A 23 5.76 -7.99 -9.98
C VAL A 23 5.90 -7.15 -8.70
N PRO A 24 5.12 -6.08 -8.50
CA PRO A 24 5.22 -5.26 -7.30
C PRO A 24 5.03 -6.15 -6.06
N VAL A 25 6.00 -6.13 -5.15
CA VAL A 25 5.91 -6.88 -3.89
C VAL A 25 4.95 -6.14 -2.97
N VAL A 26 3.81 -6.77 -2.67
CA VAL A 26 2.86 -6.25 -1.70
C VAL A 26 3.50 -6.28 -0.31
N THR A 27 3.60 -5.10 0.31
CA THR A 27 4.20 -4.93 1.64
C THR A 27 3.28 -4.15 2.59
N GLY A 28 2.18 -3.59 2.10
CA GLY A 28 1.17 -2.90 2.90
C GLY A 28 -0.24 -3.23 2.46
N LEU A 29 -1.19 -3.17 3.41
CA LEU A 29 -2.61 -3.42 3.18
C LEU A 29 -3.44 -2.32 3.85
N ILE A 30 -4.51 -1.89 3.19
CA ILE A 30 -5.64 -1.18 3.83
C ILE A 30 -6.80 -2.16 3.92
N VAL A 31 -7.29 -2.39 5.14
CA VAL A 31 -8.43 -3.28 5.42
C VAL A 31 -9.57 -2.45 5.98
N LEU A 32 -10.70 -2.41 5.27
CA LEU A 32 -11.88 -1.64 5.66
C LEU A 32 -12.86 -2.48 6.47
N ALA A 33 -13.72 -1.81 7.24
CA ALA A 33 -14.69 -2.46 8.13
C ALA A 33 -15.71 -3.34 7.39
N ASP A 34 -15.94 -3.10 6.09
CA ASP A 34 -16.82 -3.90 5.24
C ASP A 34 -16.15 -5.18 4.67
N GLY A 35 -14.87 -5.39 5.00
CA GLY A 35 -14.07 -6.51 4.51
C GLY A 35 -13.31 -6.21 3.20
N THR A 36 -13.40 -5.01 2.65
CA THR A 36 -12.58 -4.60 1.50
C THR A 36 -11.10 -4.59 1.88
N VAL A 37 -10.25 -5.18 1.03
CA VAL A 37 -8.79 -5.19 1.19
C VAL A 37 -8.16 -4.56 -0.04
N ILE A 38 -7.31 -3.54 0.18
CA ILE A 38 -6.56 -2.84 -0.86
C ILE A 38 -5.08 -3.12 -0.64
N GLU A 39 -4.43 -3.71 -1.64
CA GLU A 39 -3.01 -4.06 -1.61
C GLU A 39 -2.14 -2.90 -2.10
N GLY A 40 -0.99 -2.71 -1.47
CA GLY A 40 -0.03 -1.68 -1.86
C GLY A 40 1.38 -1.92 -1.34
N GLN A 41 2.21 -0.89 -1.46
CA GLN A 41 3.59 -0.89 -1.00
C GLN A 41 3.76 0.13 0.14
N GLY A 42 4.31 -0.31 1.27
CA GLY A 42 4.67 0.58 2.36
C GLY A 42 5.95 1.36 2.06
N PHE A 43 5.99 2.64 2.43
CA PHE A 43 7.18 3.50 2.31
C PHE A 43 7.56 4.21 3.62
N GLY A 44 6.69 4.14 4.64
CA GLY A 44 6.89 4.76 5.95
C GLY A 44 7.28 3.75 7.03
N ALA A 45 6.89 4.04 8.26
CA ALA A 45 7.11 3.15 9.40
C ALA A 45 6.37 1.80 9.22
N GLU A 46 7.00 0.71 9.65
CA GLU A 46 6.40 -0.62 9.68
C GLU A 46 5.53 -0.80 10.94
N GLY A 47 4.42 -1.52 10.80
CA GLY A 47 3.50 -1.82 11.89
C GLY A 47 2.04 -1.82 11.42
N ASP A 48 1.13 -1.86 12.39
CA ASP A 48 -0.31 -1.75 12.17
C ASP A 48 -0.88 -0.56 12.95
N VAL A 49 -1.91 0.08 12.36
CA VAL A 49 -2.67 1.16 12.98
C VAL A 49 -4.13 1.01 12.60
N VAL A 50 -5.02 1.40 13.51
CA VAL A 50 -6.46 1.45 13.28
C VAL A 50 -6.91 2.90 13.40
N GLY A 51 -7.71 3.37 12.45
CA GLY A 51 -8.21 4.73 12.41
C GLY A 51 -9.39 4.89 11.47
N GLU A 52 -10.03 6.05 11.54
CA GLU A 52 -11.04 6.45 10.55
C GLU A 52 -10.33 6.75 9.23
N VAL A 53 -10.80 6.16 8.13
CA VAL A 53 -10.31 6.48 6.79
C VAL A 53 -11.06 7.71 6.28
N CYS A 54 -10.34 8.77 5.97
CA CYS A 54 -10.88 9.98 5.36
C CYS A 54 -10.16 10.28 4.04
N PHE A 55 -10.68 11.26 3.28
CA PHE A 55 -10.02 11.73 2.07
C PHE A 55 -9.88 13.25 2.07
N ASN A 56 -8.78 13.73 1.49
CA ASN A 56 -8.51 15.15 1.32
C ASN A 56 -8.30 15.46 -0.17
N THR A 57 -8.94 16.53 -0.65
CA THR A 57 -8.95 16.95 -2.07
C THR A 57 -7.85 17.96 -2.43
N ALA A 58 -7.00 18.33 -1.48
CA ALA A 58 -5.86 19.19 -1.72
C ALA A 58 -4.87 18.54 -2.70
N MET A 59 -4.40 19.33 -3.65
CA MET A 59 -3.41 18.90 -4.65
C MET A 59 -1.97 19.25 -4.24
N THR A 60 -1.82 20.09 -3.22
CA THR A 60 -0.55 20.60 -2.68
C THR A 60 -0.67 20.71 -1.16
N GLY A 61 0.44 20.96 -0.46
CA GLY A 61 0.44 21.16 0.99
C GLY A 61 0.24 19.86 1.78
N TYR A 62 0.83 18.76 1.31
CA TYR A 62 0.63 17.44 1.92
C TYR A 62 1.30 17.35 3.30
N GLN A 63 2.37 18.11 3.54
CA GLN A 63 3.07 18.10 4.82
C GLN A 63 2.25 18.79 5.91
N GLU A 64 1.65 19.92 5.58
CA GLU A 64 0.74 20.67 6.43
C GLU A 64 -0.46 19.79 6.81
N VAL A 65 -1.03 19.07 5.84
CA VAL A 65 -2.10 18.09 6.09
C VAL A 65 -1.63 16.96 7.03
N LEU A 66 -0.42 16.42 6.85
CA LEU A 66 0.11 15.35 7.70
C LEU A 66 0.47 15.82 9.12
N THR A 67 0.70 17.12 9.31
CA THR A 67 1.05 17.72 10.60
C THR A 67 -0.12 18.47 11.26
N ASP A 68 -1.31 18.45 10.66
CA ASP A 68 -2.51 19.06 11.24
C ASP A 68 -3.10 18.15 12.36
N PRO A 69 -3.23 18.67 13.60
CA PRO A 69 -3.81 17.92 14.73
C PRO A 69 -5.20 17.34 14.46
N SER A 70 -5.97 17.91 13.52
CA SER A 70 -7.32 17.47 13.21
C SER A 70 -7.38 16.06 12.62
N TYR A 71 -6.27 15.54 12.06
CA TYR A 71 -6.16 14.17 11.55
C TYR A 71 -5.65 13.16 12.59
N ALA A 72 -5.50 13.54 13.85
CA ALA A 72 -5.06 12.61 14.89
C ALA A 72 -5.96 11.35 14.94
N GLY A 73 -5.33 10.18 14.78
CA GLY A 73 -6.03 8.88 14.75
C GLY A 73 -6.78 8.57 13.45
N GLN A 74 -6.55 9.33 12.39
CA GLN A 74 -7.14 9.09 11.07
C GLN A 74 -6.10 8.59 10.06
N ILE A 75 -6.59 7.88 9.04
CA ILE A 75 -5.81 7.46 7.88
C ILE A 75 -6.22 8.36 6.70
N VAL A 76 -5.34 9.28 6.33
CA VAL A 76 -5.60 10.29 5.29
C VAL A 76 -5.34 9.71 3.90
N THR A 77 -6.36 9.74 3.04
CA THR A 77 -6.22 9.40 1.61
C THR A 77 -6.21 10.66 0.76
N PHE A 78 -5.10 10.94 0.08
CA PHE A 78 -5.03 12.06 -0.86
C PHE A 78 -5.66 11.69 -2.19
N THR A 79 -6.44 12.60 -2.79
CA THR A 79 -6.99 12.38 -4.14
C THR A 79 -5.99 12.70 -5.25
N PHE A 80 -4.95 13.49 -4.96
CA PHE A 80 -3.89 13.76 -5.93
C PHE A 80 -2.87 12.61 -5.95
N PRO A 81 -2.53 12.04 -7.12
CA PRO A 81 -1.79 10.78 -7.19
C PRO A 81 -0.31 10.89 -6.85
N HIS A 82 0.30 12.06 -7.00
CA HIS A 82 1.73 12.25 -6.78
C HIS A 82 1.99 13.05 -5.49
N ILE A 83 2.22 12.34 -4.40
CA ILE A 83 2.56 12.91 -3.10
C ILE A 83 4.08 12.91 -2.92
N GLY A 84 4.64 13.96 -2.32
CA GLY A 84 6.09 14.07 -2.08
C GLY A 84 6.90 14.82 -3.13
N ASN A 85 6.27 15.41 -4.15
CA ASN A 85 6.98 16.08 -5.27
C ASN A 85 7.96 17.18 -4.81
N VAL A 86 7.68 17.85 -3.69
CA VAL A 86 8.48 18.98 -3.18
C VAL A 86 9.31 18.63 -1.94
N GLY A 87 9.33 17.35 -1.52
CA GLY A 87 9.96 16.97 -0.25
C GLY A 87 9.31 17.66 0.95
N THR A 88 10.03 17.76 2.07
CA THR A 88 9.56 18.36 3.33
C THR A 88 10.53 19.43 3.84
N ASN A 89 10.03 20.40 4.60
CA ASN A 89 10.84 21.43 5.26
C ASN A 89 10.23 21.84 6.61
N ASP A 90 10.97 22.56 7.46
CA ASP A 90 10.48 22.92 8.81
C ASP A 90 9.39 24.01 8.81
N ASP A 91 9.26 24.78 7.73
CA ASP A 91 8.28 25.88 7.62
C ASP A 91 6.85 25.36 7.36
N ASP A 92 6.71 24.18 6.73
CA ASP A 92 5.43 23.55 6.38
C ASP A 92 4.90 22.61 7.49
N ILE A 93 5.36 22.78 8.73
CA ILE A 93 4.86 22.06 9.92
C ILE A 93 3.75 22.90 10.59
N GLU A 94 2.50 22.42 10.56
CA GLU A 94 1.35 23.12 11.17
C GLU A 94 1.30 23.03 12.69
N THR A 95 1.84 21.93 13.26
CA THR A 95 1.94 21.78 14.71
C THR A 95 3.22 21.05 15.12
N THR A 96 3.81 21.48 16.22
CA THR A 96 4.98 20.83 16.83
C THR A 96 4.64 20.09 18.13
N ASN A 97 3.36 20.06 18.50
CA ASN A 97 2.87 19.47 19.74
C ASN A 97 1.90 18.32 19.42
N LEU A 98 2.45 17.16 19.07
CA LEU A 98 1.75 15.88 18.95
C LEU A 98 2.21 14.94 20.07
#